data_AF-A0A957WTX2-F1
#
_entry.id   AF-A0A957WTX2-F1
#
_cell.length_a   1.000
_cell.length_b   1.000
_cell.length_c   1.000
_cell.angle_alpha   90.00
_cell.angle_beta   90.00
_cell.angle_gamma   90.00
#
_symmetry.space_group_name_H-M   'P 1'
#
loop_
_entity.id
_entity.type
_entity.pdbx_description
1 polymer ?
#
loop_
_entity_poly.entity_id
_entity_poly.type
_entity_poly.pdbx_seq_one_letter_code
_entity_poly.pdbx_strand_id
1 'polypeptide(L)'
;MEILGGPLFGVAGAGESHGPAVTTIVFGMPPGLFVRAADIQRHLDRRRPGSNRHGTPRREDDTVVLLSGLYQEDVDALTAGPAVQVIAGEQLSATTGYAEGYTTGEPIAAIVLSTAKRSADYTQ
;
A
#
# COMPACT_ATOMS: atom_id res chain seq x y z
N MET A 1 4.50 2.42 15.77
CA MET A 1 3.44 3.22 15.13
C MET A 1 3.90 4.66 15.11
N GLU A 2 3.89 5.29 13.95
CA GLU A 2 4.26 6.69 13.75
C GLU A 2 3.03 7.45 13.26
N ILE A 3 2.78 8.66 13.78
CA ILE A 3 1.66 9.50 13.38
C ILE A 3 2.22 10.84 12.91
N LEU A 4 1.84 11.23 11.69
CA LEU A 4 2.18 12.50 11.06
C LEU A 4 0.90 13.31 10.85
N GLY A 5 0.99 14.64 10.98
CA GLY A 5 -0.15 15.55 10.78
C GLY A 5 -0.87 15.94 12.08
N GLY A 6 -2.16 16.23 11.98
CA GLY A 6 -2.98 16.76 13.07
C GLY A 6 -4.42 16.26 13.03
N PRO A 7 -5.31 16.81 13.89
CA PRO A 7 -6.66 16.28 14.09
C PRO A 7 -7.57 16.39 12.86
N LEU A 8 -7.27 17.30 11.92
CA LEU A 8 -8.06 17.51 10.70
C LEU A 8 -7.58 16.67 9.52
N PHE A 9 -6.29 16.33 9.49
CA PHE A 9 -5.69 15.53 8.43
C PHE A 9 -4.41 14.91 8.98
N GLY A 10 -4.30 13.59 8.88
CA GLY A 10 -3.14 12.88 9.39
C GLY A 10 -2.95 11.51 8.76
N VAL A 11 -1.78 10.96 9.04
CA VAL A 11 -1.33 9.68 8.53
C VAL A 11 -0.78 8.88 9.70
N ALA A 12 -1.27 7.67 9.90
CA ALA A 12 -0.74 6.71 10.86
C ALA A 12 -0.07 5.56 10.12
N GLY A 13 1.23 5.36 10.35
CA GLY A 13 2.04 4.29 9.78
C GLY A 13 2.43 3.24 10.82
N ALA A 14 2.52 1.99 10.39
CA ALA A 14 3.05 0.89 11.19
C ALA A 14 3.72 -0.16 10.30
N GLY A 15 4.73 -0.85 10.82
CA GLY A 15 5.48 -1.86 10.07
C GLY A 15 6.95 -1.79 10.42
N GLU A 16 7.68 -2.81 10.01
CA GLU A 16 9.13 -2.90 10.18
C GLU A 16 9.80 -2.80 8.81
N SER A 17 11.00 -2.21 8.76
CA SER A 17 11.76 -2.06 7.51
C SER A 17 12.12 -3.39 6.85
N HIS A 18 12.16 -4.48 7.62
CA HIS A 18 12.42 -5.85 7.15
C HIS A 18 11.22 -6.78 7.37
N GLY A 19 10.06 -6.21 7.72
CA GLY A 19 8.81 -6.94 7.86
C GLY A 19 8.23 -7.31 6.49
N PRO A 20 7.20 -8.18 6.47
CA PRO A 20 6.55 -8.59 5.22
C PRO A 20 5.80 -7.45 4.52
N ALA A 21 5.38 -6.43 5.28
CA ALA A 21 4.64 -5.29 4.77
C ALA A 21 4.74 -4.09 5.71
N VAL A 22 4.45 -2.91 5.17
CA VAL A 22 4.16 -1.68 5.92
C VAL A 22 2.70 -1.31 5.69
N THR A 23 2.03 -0.82 6.73
CA THR A 23 0.64 -0.37 6.68
C THR A 23 0.56 1.13 6.92
N THR A 24 -0.34 1.80 6.21
CA THR A 24 -0.62 3.22 6.35
C THR A 24 -2.14 3.45 6.42
N ILE A 25 -2.58 4.33 7.31
CA ILE A 25 -3.95 4.83 7.37
C ILE A 25 -3.92 6.35 7.21
N VAL A 26 -4.62 6.87 6.21
CA VAL A 26 -4.83 8.31 6.02
C VAL A 26 -6.23 8.67 6.51
N PHE A 27 -6.33 9.64 7.41
CA PHE A 27 -7.60 10.09 7.99
C PHE A 27 -7.78 11.59 7.81
N GLY A 28 -9.04 12.05 7.79
CA GLY A 28 -9.39 13.44 7.53
C GLY A 28 -9.42 13.84 6.05
N MET A 29 -9.44 12.86 5.13
CA MET A 29 -9.67 13.13 3.71
C MET A 29 -11.13 13.56 3.50
N PRO A 30 -11.42 14.69 2.86
CA PRO A 30 -12.80 15.04 2.52
C PRO A 30 -13.36 14.07 1.46
N PRO A 31 -14.69 13.86 1.40
CA PRO A 31 -15.30 13.05 0.35
C PRO A 31 -15.21 13.73 -1.03
N GLY A 32 -15.26 12.92 -2.10
CA GLY A 32 -15.38 13.39 -3.47
C GLY A 32 -14.06 13.64 -4.21
N LEU A 33 -12.91 13.30 -3.64
CA LEU A 33 -11.62 13.35 -4.32
C LEU A 33 -11.37 12.04 -5.07
N PHE A 34 -11.04 12.12 -6.36
CA PHE A 34 -10.74 10.92 -7.14
C PHE A 34 -9.31 10.44 -6.86
N VAL A 35 -9.15 9.16 -6.52
CA VAL A 35 -7.86 8.54 -6.16
C VAL A 35 -7.66 7.28 -7.00
N ARG A 36 -6.43 7.07 -7.46
CA ARG A 36 -5.98 5.84 -8.14
C ARG A 36 -4.82 5.21 -7.40
N ALA A 37 -4.90 3.91 -7.14
CA ALA A 37 -3.78 3.11 -6.64
C ALA A 37 -2.56 3.22 -7.57
N ALA A 38 -2.78 3.31 -8.89
CA ALA A 38 -1.71 3.46 -9.88
C ALA A 38 -0.88 4.76 -9.71
N ASP A 39 -1.51 5.85 -9.27
CA ASP A 39 -0.78 7.10 -9.01
C ASP A 39 0.10 6.97 -7.77
N ILE A 40 -0.39 6.28 -6.72
CA ILE A 40 0.38 5.98 -5.51
C ILE A 40 1.54 5.02 -5.82
N GLN A 41 1.29 3.97 -6.61
CA GLN A 41 2.32 3.04 -7.05
C GLN A 41 3.44 3.75 -7.81
N ARG A 42 3.10 4.69 -8.71
CA ARG A 42 4.09 5.52 -9.41
C ARG A 42 4.96 6.32 -8.45
N HIS A 43 4.40 6.82 -7.35
CA HIS A 43 5.17 7.52 -6.32
C HIS A 43 6.06 6.57 -5.50
N LEU A 44 5.61 5.34 -5.23
CA LEU A 44 6.44 4.31 -4.60
C LEU A 44 7.60 3.89 -5.50
N ASP A 45 7.34 3.65 -6.79
CA ASP A 45 8.37 3.24 -7.75
C ASP A 45 9.49 4.27 -7.89
N ARG A 46 9.15 5.57 -7.78
CA ARG A 46 10.14 6.66 -7.76
C ARG A 46 11.05 6.65 -6.52
N ARG A 47 10.59 6.08 -5.41
CA ARG A 47 11.34 6.00 -4.15
C ARG A 47 12.28 4.79 -4.10
N ARG A 48 12.13 3.82 -5.01
CA ARG A 48 12.98 2.63 -5.06
C ARG A 48 14.46 3.01 -5.20
N PRO A 49 15.35 2.54 -4.30
CA PRO A 49 16.80 2.66 -4.46
C PRO A 49 17.26 1.92 -5.73
N GLY A 50 18.33 2.37 -6.40
CA GLY A 50 18.87 1.69 -7.60
C GLY A 50 18.53 2.32 -8.95
N SER A 51 17.83 3.47 -8.99
CA SER A 51 17.54 4.20 -10.24
C SER A 51 18.77 4.85 -10.89
N ASN A 52 19.88 4.94 -10.18
CA ASN A 52 21.16 5.50 -10.66
C ASN A 52 22.25 4.42 -10.74
N ARG A 53 23.24 4.62 -11.63
CA ARG A 53 24.39 3.72 -11.89
C ARG A 53 25.22 3.32 -10.66
N HIS A 54 24.99 3.95 -9.51
CA HIS A 54 25.68 3.72 -8.24
C HIS A 54 24.78 3.18 -7.12
N GLY A 55 23.49 2.91 -7.39
CA GLY A 55 22.56 2.35 -6.41
C GLY A 55 22.70 0.83 -6.27
N THR A 56 22.30 0.29 -5.12
CA THR A 56 22.31 -1.16 -4.86
C THR A 56 21.34 -1.88 -5.81
N PRO A 57 21.66 -3.11 -6.27
CA PRO A 57 20.89 -3.83 -7.29
C PRO A 57 19.58 -4.44 -6.77
N ARG A 58 19.04 -3.99 -5.63
CA ARG A 58 17.82 -4.56 -5.04
C ARG A 58 16.62 -4.13 -5.88
N ARG A 59 15.95 -5.11 -6.50
CA ARG A 59 14.64 -4.92 -7.13
C ARG A 59 13.56 -5.15 -6.09
N GLU A 60 13.21 -4.10 -5.38
CA GLU A 60 12.06 -4.10 -4.47
C GLU A 60 10.83 -3.88 -5.34
N ASP A 61 10.03 -4.92 -5.59
CA ASP A 61 8.73 -4.86 -6.28
C ASP A 61 7.60 -4.51 -5.31
N ASP A 62 7.85 -3.47 -4.52
CA ASP A 62 6.89 -2.96 -3.54
C ASP A 62 5.56 -2.67 -4.23
N THR A 63 4.49 -3.27 -3.73
CA THR A 63 3.15 -3.17 -4.31
C THR A 63 2.20 -2.54 -3.30
N VAL A 64 1.59 -1.41 -3.66
CA VAL A 64 0.53 -0.80 -2.86
C VAL A 64 -0.80 -1.51 -3.07
N VAL A 65 -1.52 -1.75 -1.99
CA VAL A 65 -2.89 -2.24 -2.01
C VAL A 65 -3.73 -1.33 -1.15
N LEU A 66 -4.73 -0.68 -1.76
CA LEU A 66 -5.75 0.07 -1.04
C LEU A 66 -6.84 -0.87 -0.53
N LEU A 67 -7.28 -0.68 0.71
CA LEU A 67 -8.20 -1.59 1.40
C LEU A 67 -9.52 -0.92 1.81
N SER A 68 -9.58 0.41 1.86
CA SER A 68 -10.78 1.14 2.31
C SER A 68 -10.81 2.59 1.83
N GLY A 69 -11.90 3.28 2.14
CA GLY A 69 -12.00 4.74 2.03
C GLY A 69 -12.40 5.26 0.65
N LEU A 70 -12.51 4.39 -0.36
CA LEU A 70 -12.97 4.74 -1.70
C LEU A 70 -14.35 4.16 -2.00
N TYR A 71 -15.06 4.83 -2.90
CA TYR A 71 -16.34 4.41 -3.45
C TYR A 71 -16.38 4.68 -4.96
N GLN A 72 -16.97 3.75 -5.69
CA GLN A 72 -17.32 3.90 -7.09
C GLN A 72 -18.60 3.09 -7.35
N GLU A 73 -19.45 3.56 -8.27
CA GLU A 73 -20.68 2.86 -8.65
C GLU A 73 -20.39 1.52 -9.33
N ASP A 74 -19.37 1.50 -10.20
CA ASP A 74 -18.82 0.28 -10.77
C ASP A 74 -17.90 -0.41 -9.75
N VAL A 75 -18.43 -1.44 -9.09
CA VAL A 75 -17.71 -2.22 -8.08
C VAL A 75 -16.57 -3.03 -8.69
N ASP A 76 -16.70 -3.48 -9.94
CA ASP A 76 -15.65 -4.23 -10.62
C ASP A 76 -14.47 -3.29 -10.89
N ALA A 77 -14.73 -2.07 -11.33
CA ALA A 77 -13.70 -1.04 -11.47
C ALA A 77 -13.11 -0.61 -10.11
N LEU A 78 -13.94 -0.47 -9.06
CA LEU A 78 -13.46 -0.18 -7.70
C LEU A 78 -12.46 -1.23 -7.23
N THR A 79 -12.79 -2.50 -7.45
CA THR A 79 -12.04 -3.66 -6.91
C THR A 79 -11.08 -4.28 -7.92
N ALA A 80 -10.78 -3.61 -9.03
CA ALA A 80 -9.79 -4.04 -10.02
C ALA A 80 -8.32 -3.84 -9.57
N GLY A 81 -8.08 -3.62 -8.27
CA GLY A 81 -6.74 -3.42 -7.72
C GLY A 81 -5.94 -4.72 -7.63
N PRO A 82 -4.72 -4.66 -7.06
CA PRO A 82 -3.88 -5.85 -6.93
C PRO A 82 -4.57 -6.96 -6.14
N ALA A 83 -4.38 -8.21 -6.59
CA ALA A 83 -4.85 -9.38 -5.86
C ALA A 83 -4.02 -9.59 -4.58
N VAL A 84 -4.70 -9.83 -3.48
CA VAL A 84 -4.12 -10.19 -2.19
C VAL A 84 -4.56 -11.60 -1.84
N GLN A 85 -3.60 -12.44 -1.48
CA GLN A 85 -3.85 -13.78 -1.01
C GLN A 85 -3.26 -13.95 0.38
N VAL A 86 -4.04 -14.55 1.27
CA VAL A 86 -3.60 -14.94 2.60
C VAL A 86 -3.68 -16.46 2.68
N ILE A 87 -2.57 -17.07 3.07
CA ILE A 87 -2.47 -18.50 3.32
C ILE A 87 -2.32 -18.69 4.83
N ALA A 88 -3.30 -19.33 5.45
CA ALA A 88 -3.32 -19.63 6.88
C ALA A 88 -3.44 -21.15 7.07
N GLY A 89 -2.30 -21.82 7.23
CA GLY A 89 -2.23 -23.28 7.18
C GLY A 89 -2.57 -23.79 5.78
N GLU A 90 -3.57 -24.66 5.68
CA GLU A 90 -4.07 -25.18 4.39
C GLU A 90 -5.12 -24.27 3.74
N GLN A 91 -5.61 -23.25 4.44
CA GLN A 91 -6.66 -22.38 3.94
C GLN A 91 -6.06 -21.23 3.12
N LEU A 92 -6.54 -21.09 1.87
CA LEU A 92 -6.27 -19.95 1.00
C LEU A 92 -7.51 -19.06 0.95
N SER A 93 -7.32 -17.77 1.26
CA SER A 93 -8.31 -16.72 1.03
C SER A 93 -7.73 -15.70 0.06
N ALA A 94 -8.50 -15.30 -0.94
CA ALA A 94 -8.08 -14.34 -1.95
C ALA A 94 -9.12 -13.23 -2.09
N THR A 95 -8.63 -12.02 -2.28
CA THR A 95 -9.44 -10.83 -2.59
C THR A 95 -8.63 -9.90 -3.48
N THR A 96 -9.23 -8.83 -3.96
CA THR A 96 -8.53 -7.71 -4.60
C THR A 96 -8.60 -6.46 -3.72
N GLY A 97 -7.61 -5.58 -3.87
CA GLY A 97 -7.65 -4.23 -3.33
C GLY A 97 -8.43 -3.27 -4.21
N TYR A 98 -8.54 -2.02 -3.76
CA TYR A 98 -9.17 -0.97 -4.55
C TYR A 98 -8.22 -0.40 -5.61
N ALA A 99 -8.68 -0.31 -6.86
CA ALA A 99 -7.94 0.29 -7.97
C ALA A 99 -8.13 1.79 -8.04
N GLU A 100 -9.38 2.26 -8.10
CA GLU A 100 -9.71 3.66 -8.18
C GLU A 100 -11.12 3.97 -7.69
N GLY A 101 -11.34 5.21 -7.26
CA GLY A 101 -12.64 5.66 -6.80
C GLY A 101 -12.57 7.03 -6.13
N TYR A 102 -13.72 7.51 -5.68
CA TYR A 102 -13.85 8.75 -4.94
C TYR A 102 -13.70 8.50 -3.45
N THR A 103 -12.98 9.38 -2.75
CA THR A 103 -12.91 9.35 -1.30
C THR A 103 -14.30 9.46 -0.68
N THR A 104 -14.53 8.72 0.38
CA THR A 104 -15.82 8.66 1.08
C THR A 104 -15.91 9.60 2.29
N GLY A 105 -14.78 10.15 2.73
CA GLY A 105 -14.66 10.80 4.04
C GLY A 105 -14.12 9.86 5.12
N GLU A 106 -14.25 8.54 4.90
CA GLU A 106 -13.71 7.51 5.78
C GLU A 106 -12.19 7.36 5.62
N PRO A 107 -11.49 6.81 6.64
CA PRO A 107 -10.07 6.55 6.54
C PRO A 107 -9.70 5.63 5.36
N ILE A 108 -8.66 6.03 4.63
CA ILE A 108 -8.06 5.23 3.57
C ILE A 108 -6.97 4.37 4.19
N ALA A 109 -7.17 3.06 4.22
CA ALA A 109 -6.16 2.10 4.62
C ALA A 109 -5.42 1.57 3.39
N ALA A 110 -4.11 1.45 3.51
CA ALA A 110 -3.24 0.88 2.49
C ALA A 110 -2.18 -0.03 3.13
N ILE A 111 -1.84 -1.10 2.44
CA ILE A 111 -0.64 -1.89 2.73
C ILE A 111 0.34 -1.76 1.57
N VAL A 112 1.63 -1.77 1.87
CA VAL A 112 2.70 -1.90 0.90
C VAL A 112 3.38 -3.22 1.19
N LEU A 113 3.19 -4.18 0.30
CA LEU A 113 3.84 -5.48 0.39
C LEU A 113 5.28 -5.33 -0.09
N SER A 114 6.25 -5.68 0.75
CA SER A 114 7.64 -5.64 0.33
C SER A 114 8.05 -6.98 -0.26
N THR A 115 8.62 -6.96 -1.46
CA THR A 115 9.18 -8.17 -2.09
C THR A 115 10.68 -8.26 -1.90
N ALA A 116 11.27 -7.39 -1.07
CA ALA A 116 12.68 -7.47 -0.71
C ALA A 116 12.98 -8.88 -0.17
N LYS A 117 13.62 -9.72 -1.00
CA LYS A 117 14.16 -10.99 -0.54
C LYS A 117 15.01 -10.68 0.67
N ARG A 118 14.78 -11.40 1.78
CA ARG A 118 15.74 -11.48 2.88
C ARG A 118 17.11 -11.72 2.23
N SER A 119 17.96 -10.70 2.24
CA SER A 119 19.37 -10.94 1.91
C SER A 119 19.83 -11.99 2.90
N ALA A 120 20.55 -13.00 2.43
CA ALA A 120 21.16 -14.01 3.30
C ALA A 120 22.15 -13.39 4.32
N ASP A 121 22.40 -12.08 4.24
CA ASP A 121 23.29 -11.31 5.12
C ASP A 121 22.77 -11.10 6.56
N TYR A 122 21.58 -11.60 6.91
CA TYR A 122 21.01 -11.49 8.27
C TYR A 122 20.89 -12.83 9.00
N THR A 123 21.85 -13.75 8.80
CA THR A 123 22.19 -14.72 9.83
C THR A 123 23.08 -14.03 10.87
N GLN A 124 22.47 -13.42 11.89
CA GLN A 124 23.13 -13.22 13.18
C GLN A 124 22.61 -14.26 14.16
#